data_AF-A0A914DFK8-F1
#
_entry.id   AF-A0A914DFK8-F1
#
_cell.length_a   1.000
_cell.length_b   1.000
_cell.length_c   1.000
_cell.angle_alpha   90.00
_cell.angle_beta   90.00
_cell.angle_gamma   90.00
#
_symmetry.space_group_name_H-M   'P 1'
#
loop_
_entity.id
_entity.type
_entity.pdbx_description
1 polymer ?
#
loop_
_entity_poly.entity_id
_entity_poly.type
_entity_poly.pdbx_seq_one_letter_code
_entity_poly.pdbx_strand_id
1 'polypeptide(L)'
;MIRENLPLGSVTSVNLTKVEGGVQVNVVPSEFQAWFDVRVVPTENLQAFEERIQEWCKQAGPDVTYEFILKNMNTNLTPSTKDDPWWNALSSVLEEENCKYSPEIFIGGTDSDYLREIGYKAIGFSPMINTPVLLHDHNEFLNEKVFLRGVEIYTKLIERLANVPKH
;
A
#
# COMPACT_ATOMS: atom_id res chain seq x y z
N MET A 1 2.60 -13.76 24.38
CA MET A 1 1.46 -13.57 23.46
C MET A 1 1.97 -13.76 22.05
N ILE A 2 1.61 -14.87 21.42
CA ILE A 2 1.93 -15.14 20.02
C ILE A 2 1.12 -14.11 19.23
N ARG A 3 1.79 -13.15 18.57
CA ARG A 3 1.11 -12.28 17.62
C ARG A 3 0.58 -13.19 16.53
N GLU A 4 -0.74 -13.28 16.41
CA GLU A 4 -1.39 -13.89 15.25
C GLU A 4 -0.79 -13.28 13.97
N ASN A 5 -0.70 -14.07 12.90
CA ASN A 5 -0.19 -13.65 11.59
C ASN A 5 -1.06 -12.51 11.03
N LEU A 6 -0.77 -11.27 11.44
CA LEU A 6 -1.39 -10.06 10.89
C LEU A 6 -0.98 -9.93 9.41
N PRO A 7 -1.92 -9.64 8.49
CA PRO A 7 -1.59 -9.29 7.12
C PRO A 7 -0.59 -8.13 7.08
N LEU A 8 0.34 -8.14 6.12
CA LEU A 8 1.36 -7.09 5.99
C LEU A 8 0.75 -5.68 5.89
N GLY A 9 -0.40 -5.56 5.22
CA GLY A 9 -1.13 -4.29 5.09
C GLY A 9 -1.84 -3.80 6.34
N SER A 10 -1.91 -4.60 7.42
CA SER A 10 -2.58 -4.22 8.66
C SER A 10 -1.63 -3.69 9.73
N VAL A 11 -0.37 -3.44 9.39
CA VAL A 11 0.63 -2.87 10.30
C VAL A 11 1.34 -1.68 9.68
N THR A 12 1.60 -0.67 10.51
CA THR A 12 2.48 0.44 10.11
C THR A 12 3.92 -0.05 10.14
N SER A 13 4.66 0.17 9.06
CA SER A 13 6.08 -0.15 8.95
C SER A 13 6.94 1.10 8.80
N VAL A 14 8.17 1.01 9.31
CA VAL A 14 9.19 2.06 9.23
C VAL A 14 10.50 1.40 8.84
N ASN A 15 11.06 1.81 7.71
CA ASN A 15 12.32 1.29 7.19
C ASN A 15 13.34 2.42 7.06
N LEU A 16 14.51 2.29 7.68
CA LEU A 16 15.65 3.17 7.43
C LEU A 16 16.28 2.77 6.09
N THR A 17 16.10 3.59 5.06
CA THR A 17 16.51 3.26 3.69
C THR A 17 17.86 3.84 3.31
N LYS A 18 18.26 4.94 3.94
CA LYS A 18 19.53 5.61 3.68
C LYS A 18 20.01 6.37 4.91
N VAL A 19 21.33 6.40 5.12
CA VAL A 19 22.00 7.25 6.11
C VAL A 19 23.21 7.88 5.45
N GLU A 20 23.42 9.17 5.67
CA GLU A 20 24.60 9.91 5.23
C GLU A 20 25.14 10.78 6.35
N GLY A 21 26.45 10.95 6.39
CA GLY A 21 27.13 11.87 7.30
C GLY A 21 28.60 11.54 7.48
N GLY A 22 29.37 12.53 7.92
CA GLY A 22 30.81 12.45 8.05
C GLY A 22 31.56 12.59 6.72
N VAL A 23 32.81 13.04 6.82
CA VAL A 23 33.68 13.29 5.65
C VAL A 23 34.97 12.48 5.72
N GLN A 24 35.56 12.34 6.92
CA GLN A 24 36.80 11.61 7.15
C GLN A 24 36.78 10.89 8.51
N VAL A 25 37.55 9.82 8.63
CA VAL A 25 37.58 8.95 9.82
C VAL A 25 38.07 9.64 11.10
N ASN A 26 38.80 10.74 10.97
CA ASN A 26 39.39 11.51 12.06
C ASN A 26 38.73 12.89 12.24
N VAL A 27 37.60 13.14 11.59
CA VAL A 27 36.84 14.40 11.71
C VAL A 27 35.48 14.07 12.33
N VAL A 28 35.15 14.75 13.42
CA VAL A 28 33.81 14.65 14.02
C VAL A 28 32.80 15.23 13.03
N PRO A 29 31.76 14.47 12.63
CA PRO A 29 30.76 14.96 11.67
C PRO A 29 29.98 16.15 12.21
N SER A 30 29.74 17.14 11.35
CA SER A 30 28.91 18.32 11.67
C SER A 30 27.42 18.07 11.48
N GLU A 31 27.06 17.11 10.62
CA GLU A 31 25.67 16.77 10.30
C GLU A 31 25.53 15.28 9.96
N PHE A 32 24.31 14.78 10.14
CA PHE A 32 23.87 13.47 9.66
C PHE A 32 22.45 13.60 9.11
N GLN A 33 22.16 12.84 8.07
CA GLN A 33 20.83 12.73 7.48
C GLN A 33 20.44 11.25 7.40
N ALA A 34 19.17 10.97 7.67
CA ALA A 34 18.59 9.64 7.61
C ALA A 34 17.25 9.71 6.90
N TRP A 35 17.01 8.76 5.99
CA TRP A 35 15.78 8.67 5.21
C TRP A 35 14.99 7.44 5.65
N PHE A 36 13.70 7.66 5.88
CA PHE A 36 12.80 6.61 6.30
C PHE A 36 11.69 6.44 5.25
N ASP A 37 11.45 5.19 4.84
CA ASP A 37 10.23 4.80 4.15
C ASP A 37 9.21 4.37 5.22
N VAL A 38 8.11 5.12 5.31
CA VAL A 38 7.06 4.88 6.31
C VAL A 38 5.78 4.51 5.57
N ARG A 39 5.27 3.31 5.82
CA ARG A 39 3.98 2.84 5.32
C ARG A 39 3.00 2.81 6.48
N VAL A 40 2.04 3.73 6.48
CA VAL A 40 1.05 3.86 7.56
C VAL A 40 -0.27 3.25 7.12
N VAL A 41 -0.91 2.49 8.00
CA VAL A 41 -2.22 1.90 7.68
C VAL A 41 -3.30 2.99 7.65
N PRO A 42 -4.31 2.87 6.77
CA PRO A 42 -5.36 3.88 6.60
C PRO A 42 -6.26 4.06 7.84
N THR A 43 -6.23 3.13 8.81
CA THR A 43 -6.96 3.24 10.08
C THR A 43 -6.24 4.06 11.14
N GLU A 44 -4.97 4.41 10.93
CA GLU A 44 -4.21 5.26 11.85
C GLU A 44 -4.57 6.74 11.67
N ASN A 45 -4.46 7.50 12.76
CA ASN A 45 -4.60 8.95 12.69
C ASN A 45 -3.28 9.55 12.20
N LEU A 46 -3.21 9.87 10.90
CA LEU A 46 -2.00 10.40 10.27
C LEU A 46 -1.54 11.73 10.88
N GLN A 47 -2.48 12.59 11.31
CA GLN A 47 -2.15 13.86 11.95
C GLN A 47 -1.47 13.63 13.31
N ALA A 48 -2.04 12.76 14.15
CA ALA A 48 -1.43 12.40 15.43
C ALA A 48 -0.09 11.67 15.25
N PHE A 49 0.05 10.88 14.18
CA PHE A 49 1.30 10.22 13.83
C PHE A 49 2.40 11.23 13.48
N GLU A 50 2.08 12.25 12.67
CA GLU A 50 2.99 13.35 12.33
C GLU A 50 3.35 14.20 13.55
N GLU A 51 2.38 14.54 14.40
CA GLU A 51 2.61 15.26 15.66
C GLU A 51 3.59 14.51 16.56
N ARG A 52 3.50 13.18 16.59
CA ARG A 52 4.45 12.34 17.33
C ARG A 52 5.87 12.40 16.76
N ILE A 53 6.03 12.41 15.43
CA ILE A 53 7.35 12.61 14.79
C ILE A 53 7.91 13.98 15.18
N GLN A 54 7.08 15.02 15.08
CA GLN A 54 7.47 16.37 15.45
C GLN A 54 7.92 16.47 16.92
N GLU A 55 7.21 15.81 17.82
CA GLU A 55 7.54 15.77 19.24
C GLU A 55 8.86 15.02 19.50
N TRP A 56 9.09 13.89 18.83
CA TRP A 56 10.37 13.18 18.92
C TRP A 56 11.56 14.01 18.44
N CYS A 57 11.42 14.76 17.35
CA CYS A 57 12.45 15.69 16.88
C CYS A 57 12.75 16.78 17.92
N LYS A 58 11.72 17.41 18.50
CA LYS A 58 11.89 18.42 19.55
C LYS A 58 12.64 17.87 20.78
N GLN A 59 12.31 16.66 21.20
CA GLN A 59 12.96 16.00 22.34
C GLN A 59 14.42 15.61 22.04
N ALA A 60 14.73 15.28 20.79
CA ALA A 60 16.08 14.92 20.37
C ALA A 60 17.04 16.12 20.33
N GLY A 61 16.53 17.33 20.07
CA GLY A 61 17.29 18.57 20.17
C GLY A 61 16.79 19.67 19.22
N PRO A 62 17.16 20.94 19.46
CA PRO A 62 16.70 22.06 18.65
C PRO A 62 17.16 22.00 17.19
N ASP A 63 18.29 21.32 16.92
CA ASP A 63 18.87 21.19 15.58
C ASP A 63 18.39 19.91 14.84
N VAL A 64 17.51 19.12 15.46
CA VAL A 64 16.92 17.92 14.85
C VAL A 64 15.63 18.30 14.13
N THR A 65 15.66 18.20 12.81
CA THR A 65 14.54 18.56 11.93
C THR A 65 14.20 17.41 10.99
N TYR A 66 13.04 17.51 10.35
CA TYR A 66 12.61 16.56 9.33
C TYR A 66 11.84 17.29 8.23
N GLU A 67 11.86 16.70 7.04
CA GLU A 67 11.02 17.10 5.92
C GLU A 67 10.44 15.86 5.24
N PHE A 68 9.31 16.03 4.58
CA PHE A 68 8.72 14.95 3.80
C PHE A 68 9.16 15.07 2.33
N ILE A 69 9.80 14.03 1.81
CA ILE A 69 10.02 13.90 0.37
C ILE A 69 8.68 13.62 -0.33
N LEU A 70 7.89 12.72 0.25
CA LEU A 70 6.55 12.39 -0.19
C LEU A 70 5.66 12.29 1.06
N LYS A 71 4.56 13.05 1.06
CA LYS A 71 3.57 13.03 2.12
C LYS A 71 2.21 12.71 1.51
N ASN A 72 1.53 11.72 2.08
CA ASN A 72 0.17 11.39 1.75
C ASN A 72 -0.67 11.36 3.02
N MET A 73 -1.76 12.15 3.03
CA MET A 73 -2.70 12.24 4.15
C MET A 73 -4.06 11.61 3.85
N ASN A 74 -4.19 10.97 2.69
CA ASN A 74 -5.41 10.30 2.27
C ASN A 74 -5.64 9.02 3.08
N THR A 75 -6.79 8.93 3.72
CA THR A 75 -7.25 7.74 4.45
C THR A 75 -8.48 7.12 3.81
N ASN A 76 -8.89 7.58 2.63
CA ASN A 76 -10.10 7.10 1.95
C ASN A 76 -9.95 5.63 1.57
N LEU A 77 -10.96 4.84 1.98
CA LEU A 77 -11.07 3.43 1.66
C LEU A 77 -12.23 3.18 0.71
N THR A 78 -12.00 2.31 -0.26
CA THR A 78 -13.08 1.79 -1.10
C THR A 78 -13.78 0.67 -0.33
N PRO A 79 -15.13 0.70 -0.19
CA PRO A 79 -15.86 -0.37 0.48
C PRO A 79 -15.62 -1.73 -0.19
N SER A 80 -15.51 -2.77 0.62
CA SER A 80 -15.32 -4.15 0.17
C SER A 80 -16.48 -5.06 0.61
N THR A 81 -17.68 -4.50 0.67
CA THR A 81 -18.91 -5.17 1.12
C THR A 81 -19.87 -5.35 -0.05
N LYS A 82 -20.74 -6.38 0.00
CA LYS A 82 -21.63 -6.77 -1.12
C LYS A 82 -22.72 -5.75 -1.43
N ASP A 83 -23.00 -4.81 -0.54
CA ASP A 83 -23.89 -3.66 -0.78
C ASP A 83 -23.22 -2.61 -1.69
N ASP A 84 -21.89 -2.60 -1.81
CA ASP A 84 -21.21 -1.82 -2.82
C ASP A 84 -21.32 -2.52 -4.20
N PRO A 85 -21.89 -1.85 -5.21
CA PRO A 85 -22.16 -2.46 -6.51
C PRO A 85 -20.87 -2.79 -7.28
N TRP A 86 -19.79 -2.03 -7.08
CA TRP A 86 -18.50 -2.26 -7.74
C TRP A 86 -17.77 -3.45 -7.11
N TRP A 87 -17.75 -3.53 -5.78
CA TRP A 87 -17.24 -4.69 -5.06
C TRP A 87 -18.05 -5.95 -5.38
N ASN A 88 -19.39 -5.87 -5.41
CA ASN A 88 -20.24 -6.99 -5.75
C ASN A 88 -19.98 -7.49 -7.18
N ALA A 89 -19.85 -6.58 -8.16
CA ALA A 89 -19.48 -6.92 -9.52
C ALA A 89 -18.14 -7.66 -9.59
N LEU A 90 -17.09 -7.13 -8.92
CA LEU A 90 -15.78 -7.77 -8.90
C LEU A 90 -15.82 -9.14 -8.22
N SER A 91 -16.33 -9.20 -6.99
CA SER A 91 -16.37 -10.43 -6.19
C SER A 91 -17.21 -11.54 -6.83
N SER A 92 -18.30 -11.20 -7.52
CA SER A 92 -19.14 -12.18 -8.22
C SER A 92 -18.43 -12.86 -9.40
N VAL A 93 -17.53 -12.15 -10.10
CA VAL A 93 -16.69 -12.78 -11.14
C VAL A 93 -15.67 -13.71 -10.52
N LEU A 94 -15.06 -13.33 -9.40
CA LEU A 94 -14.12 -14.21 -8.69
C LEU A 94 -14.81 -15.48 -8.17
N GLU A 95 -16.04 -15.37 -7.67
CA GLU A 95 -16.86 -16.51 -7.26
C GLU A 95 -17.20 -17.44 -8.42
N GLU A 96 -17.63 -16.89 -9.57
CA GLU A 96 -17.92 -17.64 -10.79
C GLU A 96 -16.67 -18.41 -11.28
N GLU A 97 -15.51 -17.77 -11.22
CA GLU A 97 -14.23 -18.35 -11.61
C GLU A 97 -13.61 -19.26 -10.54
N ASN A 98 -14.33 -19.55 -9.45
CA ASN A 98 -13.90 -20.35 -8.30
C ASN A 98 -12.56 -19.86 -7.70
N CYS A 99 -12.30 -18.57 -7.77
CA CYS A 99 -11.11 -17.95 -7.20
C CYS A 99 -11.33 -17.68 -5.71
N LYS A 100 -10.40 -18.14 -4.88
CA LYS A 100 -10.37 -17.74 -3.46
C LYS A 100 -9.76 -16.35 -3.36
N TYR A 101 -10.39 -15.48 -2.59
CA TYR A 101 -9.93 -14.11 -2.40
C TYR A 101 -10.19 -13.63 -0.96
N SER A 102 -9.42 -12.63 -0.54
CA SER A 102 -9.62 -11.87 0.68
C SER A 102 -9.31 -10.40 0.39
N PRO A 103 -10.12 -9.44 0.88
CA PRO A 103 -9.73 -8.03 0.84
C PRO A 103 -8.49 -7.81 1.69
N GLU A 104 -7.50 -7.10 1.16
CA GLU A 104 -6.28 -6.74 1.86
C GLU A 104 -5.89 -5.29 1.55
N ILE A 105 -5.15 -4.67 2.47
CA ILE A 105 -4.52 -3.36 2.23
C ILE A 105 -3.21 -3.64 1.49
N PHE A 106 -3.09 -3.10 0.28
CA PHE A 106 -1.86 -3.21 -0.48
C PHE A 106 -0.79 -2.30 0.13
N ILE A 107 0.40 -2.86 0.42
CA ILE A 107 1.51 -2.14 1.07
C ILE A 107 2.31 -1.24 0.12
N GLY A 108 2.17 -1.45 -1.19
CA GLY A 108 2.79 -0.62 -2.21
C GLY A 108 1.97 0.65 -2.52
N GLY A 109 2.58 1.58 -3.25
CA GLY A 109 1.87 2.73 -3.80
C GLY A 109 1.18 2.38 -5.12
N THR A 110 -0.01 2.91 -5.36
CA THR A 110 -0.71 2.84 -6.66
C THR A 110 -1.45 4.14 -6.92
N ASP A 111 -1.78 4.43 -8.18
CA ASP A 111 -2.57 5.61 -8.55
C ASP A 111 -4.00 5.60 -7.99
N SER A 112 -4.45 4.46 -7.44
CA SER A 112 -5.75 4.35 -6.75
C SER A 112 -5.86 5.33 -5.59
N ASP A 113 -4.75 5.71 -4.98
CA ASP A 113 -4.73 6.69 -3.89
C ASP A 113 -5.27 8.05 -4.35
N TYR A 114 -4.73 8.60 -5.42
CA TYR A 114 -5.18 9.86 -6.01
C TYR A 114 -6.63 9.79 -6.50
N LEU A 115 -7.05 8.65 -7.05
CA LEU A 115 -8.45 8.45 -7.46
C LEU A 115 -9.40 8.49 -6.25
N ARG A 116 -9.02 7.86 -5.14
CA ARG A 116 -9.80 7.90 -3.90
C ARG A 116 -9.81 9.28 -3.26
N GLU A 117 -8.73 10.05 -3.39
CA GLU A 117 -8.65 11.43 -2.89
C GLU A 117 -9.72 12.31 -3.55
N ILE A 118 -9.93 12.17 -4.86
CA ILE A 118 -10.96 12.93 -5.61
C ILE A 118 -12.36 12.27 -5.56
N GLY A 119 -12.55 11.22 -4.75
CA GLY A 119 -13.84 10.61 -4.47
C GLY A 119 -14.23 9.42 -5.35
N TYR A 120 -13.34 8.93 -6.23
CA TYR A 120 -13.61 7.70 -6.97
C TYR A 120 -13.29 6.45 -6.15
N LYS A 121 -14.16 5.45 -6.25
CA LYS A 121 -13.89 4.10 -5.72
C LYS A 121 -12.87 3.42 -6.60
N ALA A 122 -11.80 2.89 -6.00
CA ALA A 122 -10.72 2.21 -6.70
C ALA A 122 -10.35 0.93 -5.94
N ILE A 123 -10.35 -0.21 -6.64
CA ILE A 123 -9.99 -1.52 -6.08
C ILE A 123 -8.78 -2.03 -6.87
N GLY A 124 -7.68 -2.28 -6.15
CA GLY A 124 -6.53 -2.96 -6.72
C GLY A 124 -6.82 -4.45 -6.87
N PHE A 125 -6.57 -5.00 -8.06
CA PHE A 125 -6.72 -6.42 -8.32
C PHE A 125 -5.60 -6.86 -9.26
N SER A 126 -5.07 -8.06 -9.02
CA SER A 126 -4.12 -8.70 -9.92
C SER A 126 -4.33 -10.21 -9.83
N PRO A 127 -4.73 -10.90 -10.92
CA PRO A 127 -5.03 -12.34 -10.91
C PRO A 127 -3.76 -13.20 -10.95
N MET A 128 -2.79 -12.89 -10.08
CA MET A 128 -1.51 -13.60 -9.95
C MET A 128 -1.62 -14.79 -8.99
N ILE A 129 -2.60 -15.65 -9.25
CA ILE A 129 -2.97 -16.76 -8.37
C ILE A 129 -1.78 -17.73 -8.21
N ASN A 130 -1.51 -18.17 -6.98
CA ASN A 130 -0.41 -19.09 -6.65
C ASN A 130 0.98 -18.62 -7.12
N THR A 131 1.18 -17.30 -7.23
CA THR A 131 2.47 -16.70 -7.59
C THR A 131 3.10 -16.10 -6.33
N PRO A 132 4.41 -16.31 -6.07
CA PRO A 132 5.09 -15.67 -4.96
C PRO A 132 5.09 -14.14 -5.12
N VAL A 133 5.00 -13.41 -4.01
CA VAL A 133 5.11 -11.95 -4.00
C VAL A 133 6.58 -11.57 -4.14
N LEU A 134 7.01 -11.23 -5.35
CA LEU A 134 8.41 -10.88 -5.69
C LEU A 134 8.53 -9.46 -6.28
N LEU A 135 7.53 -8.60 -6.07
CA LEU A 135 7.52 -7.23 -6.56
C LEU A 135 8.80 -6.50 -6.13
N HIS A 136 9.56 -5.98 -7.10
CA HIS A 136 10.85 -5.31 -6.91
C HIS A 136 11.98 -6.18 -6.34
N ASP A 137 11.88 -7.51 -6.43
CA ASP A 137 12.98 -8.42 -6.07
C ASP A 137 13.76 -8.89 -7.32
N HIS A 138 14.97 -9.42 -7.12
CA HIS A 138 15.94 -9.74 -8.17
C HIS A 138 15.46 -10.79 -9.17
N ASN A 139 14.50 -11.64 -8.76
CA ASN A 139 13.96 -12.73 -9.58
C ASN A 139 12.44 -12.59 -9.73
N GLU A 140 11.92 -11.37 -9.84
CA GLU A 140 10.51 -11.14 -10.13
C GLU A 140 10.10 -11.89 -11.41
N PHE A 141 9.06 -12.73 -11.32
CA PHE A 141 8.53 -13.48 -12.46
C PHE A 141 7.02 -13.69 -12.34
N LEU A 142 6.38 -13.94 -13.48
CA LEU A 142 5.00 -14.41 -13.55
C LEU A 142 4.93 -15.58 -14.53
N ASN A 143 4.28 -16.67 -14.14
CA ASN A 143 4.11 -17.81 -15.04
C ASN A 143 3.15 -17.44 -16.18
N GLU A 144 3.52 -17.79 -17.42
CA GLU A 144 2.71 -17.51 -18.60
C GLU A 144 1.26 -18.01 -18.47
N LYS A 145 1.04 -19.21 -17.91
CA LYS A 145 -0.31 -19.75 -17.73
C LYS A 145 -1.13 -18.93 -16.74
N VAL A 146 -0.49 -18.39 -15.69
CA VAL A 146 -1.15 -17.51 -14.72
C VAL A 146 -1.49 -16.17 -15.36
N PHE A 147 -0.57 -15.61 -16.17
CA PHE A 147 -0.83 -14.39 -16.92
C PHE A 147 -2.02 -14.55 -17.87
N LEU A 148 -2.03 -15.61 -18.70
CA LEU A 148 -3.12 -15.90 -19.64
C LEU A 148 -4.45 -16.16 -18.91
N ARG A 149 -4.43 -16.90 -17.80
CA ARG A 149 -5.60 -17.07 -16.93
C ARG A 149 -6.11 -15.73 -16.39
N GLY A 150 -5.20 -14.83 -16.06
CA GLY A 150 -5.53 -13.47 -15.64
C GLY A 150 -6.28 -12.68 -16.71
N VAL A 151 -5.90 -12.82 -17.98
CA VAL A 151 -6.59 -12.18 -19.11
C VAL A 151 -8.04 -12.67 -19.23
N GLU A 152 -8.28 -13.97 -19.06
CA GLU A 152 -9.64 -14.54 -19.07
C GLU A 152 -10.51 -13.94 -17.96
N ILE A 153 -9.97 -13.87 -16.73
CA ILE A 153 -10.67 -13.29 -15.57
C ILE A 153 -10.95 -11.80 -15.81
N TYR A 154 -9.98 -11.04 -16.31
CA TYR A 154 -10.17 -9.62 -16.63
C TYR A 154 -11.23 -9.39 -17.71
N THR A 155 -11.32 -10.26 -18.71
CA THR A 155 -12.33 -10.14 -19.76
C THR A 155 -13.75 -10.17 -19.17
N LYS A 156 -14.01 -11.15 -18.29
CA LYS A 156 -15.28 -11.25 -17.55
C LYS A 156 -15.48 -10.09 -16.59
N LEU A 157 -14.43 -9.66 -15.90
CA LEU A 157 -14.47 -8.58 -14.92
C LEU A 157 -14.83 -7.24 -15.58
N ILE A 158 -14.18 -6.90 -16.69
CA ILE A 158 -14.45 -5.68 -17.45
C ILE A 158 -15.89 -5.68 -17.95
N GLU A 159 -16.38 -6.80 -18.50
CA GLU A 159 -17.77 -6.93 -18.91
C GLU A 159 -18.74 -6.73 -17.74
N ARG A 160 -18.51 -7.37 -16.59
CA ARG A 160 -19.35 -7.24 -15.40
C ARG A 160 -19.37 -5.81 -14.87
N LEU A 161 -18.20 -5.17 -14.78
CA LEU A 161 -18.06 -3.78 -14.30
C LEU A 161 -18.71 -2.78 -15.24
N ALA A 162 -18.58 -2.96 -16.56
CA ALA A 162 -19.20 -2.08 -17.56
C ALA A 162 -20.73 -2.12 -17.53
N ASN A 163 -21.32 -3.21 -17.01
CA ASN A 163 -22.76 -3.40 -16.88
C ASN A 163 -23.31 -3.04 -15.49
N VAL A 164 -22.49 -2.50 -14.57
CA VAL A 164 -22.98 -1.97 -13.29
C VAL A 164 -23.92 -0.78 -13.57
N PRO A 165 -25.17 -0.79 -13.07
CA PRO A 165 -26.11 0.31 -13.30
C PRO A 165 -25.55 1.65 -12.83
N LYS A 166 -25.82 2.71 -13.59
CA LYS A 166 -25.52 4.08 -13.15
C LYS A 166 -26.40 4.43 -11.96
N HIS A 167 -25.79 4.96 -10.91
CA HIS A 167 -26.47 5.57 -9.77
C HIS A 167 -26.67 7.07 -10.01
#